data_AF-A0ABD3PVY7-F1
#
_entry.id   AF-A0ABD3PVY7-F1
#
_cell.length_a   1.000
_cell.length_b   1.000
_cell.length_c   1.000
_cell.angle_alpha   90.00
_cell.angle_beta   90.00
_cell.angle_gamma   90.00
#
_symmetry.space_group_name_H-M   'P 1'
#
loop_
_entity.id
_entity.type
_entity.pdbx_description
1 polymer ?
#
loop_
_entity_poly.entity_id
_entity_poly.type
_entity_poly.pdbx_seq_one_letter_code
_entity_poly.pdbx_strand_id
1 'polypeptide(L)'
;MHSITRVGGEKNMMRAAALSILCGSATAAAFSAGGAENKMMRYNEQIERALSGSGDASSFDDDFWNYAQDRSMDVEWNNYSINPKSCMIFKNKHVIAFELYGKGNNKCAKRKEDTYVMDVGQFARAYVAQKQIDYKFQGGNYGNPGSMNYLDCTAVVYNDVYYYAKLGCTQQGGLKLYAYTDDRCTVASNTNIGLYNDIKIQFNTCQSCVSWPTDGVDVDTDDNFDSYHAYDSKLCGAAAEYKQGCGWRCMKTLKKVGSASSNYNFRRSWNGFEKFCLFFWTFATVASVWVVLKQRRTMTQEDAIVEEAAMNGVGLKKRHVFPLALGMIFFMLLAVFMVWKRMTWILIIGTNVGLFAHFVYLRRKAKMGGQGGEEYVKDAGLEIS
;
A
#
# COMPACT_ATOMS: atom_id res chain seq x y z
N MET A 1 66.50 26.38 -3.95
CA MET A 1 66.59 27.86 -4.07
C MET A 1 65.54 28.32 -5.06
N HIS A 2 64.37 28.72 -4.60
CA HIS A 2 63.60 29.83 -5.17
C HIS A 2 62.52 30.23 -4.16
N SER A 3 62.38 31.53 -4.03
CA SER A 3 61.80 32.26 -2.92
C SER A 3 60.44 32.83 -3.32
N ILE A 4 59.51 32.84 -2.37
CA ILE A 4 58.49 33.88 -2.11
C ILE A 4 57.49 34.21 -3.24
N THR A 5 56.19 33.99 -2.99
CA THR A 5 55.26 35.08 -2.67
C THR A 5 53.92 34.58 -2.14
N ARG A 6 53.46 35.30 -1.12
CA ARG A 6 52.25 35.13 -0.32
C ARG A 6 51.25 36.15 -0.86
N VAL A 7 50.00 35.77 -1.11
CA VAL A 7 48.88 36.72 -1.17
C VAL A 7 47.74 36.13 -0.36
N GLY A 8 47.35 36.85 0.68
CA GLY A 8 46.17 36.61 1.48
C GLY A 8 45.05 37.59 1.13
N GLY A 9 43.90 37.38 1.77
CA GLY A 9 42.71 38.23 1.68
C GLY A 9 41.72 37.73 0.63
N GLU A 10 40.42 37.66 0.85
CA GLU A 10 39.62 38.31 1.87
C GLU A 10 38.24 37.66 1.99
N LYS A 11 37.64 37.84 3.16
CA LYS A 11 36.28 37.45 3.55
C LYS A 11 35.24 38.21 2.73
N ASN A 12 34.10 37.60 2.41
CA ASN A 12 32.79 37.94 3.00
C ASN A 12 31.57 37.58 2.12
N MET A 13 30.50 37.30 2.89
CA MET A 13 29.09 37.60 2.64
C MET A 13 28.23 36.66 1.79
N MET A 14 27.43 35.93 2.57
CA MET A 14 26.04 35.54 2.29
C MET A 14 25.27 36.59 1.48
N ARG A 15 24.52 36.11 0.48
CA ARG A 15 23.23 36.68 0.12
C ARG A 15 22.23 35.56 -0.13
N ALA A 16 21.31 35.43 0.80
CA ALA A 16 19.99 34.87 0.55
C ALA A 16 19.16 35.96 -0.17
N ALA A 17 18.47 35.58 -1.23
CA ALA A 17 17.34 36.33 -1.77
C ALA A 17 16.28 35.32 -2.22
N ALA A 18 15.12 35.42 -1.58
CA ALA A 18 13.88 34.73 -1.91
C ALA A 18 13.10 35.52 -2.98
N LEU A 19 11.90 35.00 -3.29
CA LEU A 19 10.81 35.50 -4.17
C LEU A 19 10.90 35.05 -5.64
N SER A 20 10.03 34.13 -6.09
CA SER A 20 8.61 34.30 -6.50
C SER A 20 8.54 34.84 -7.94
N ILE A 21 7.61 34.57 -8.86
CA ILE A 21 6.32 33.88 -8.96
C ILE A 21 6.00 33.87 -10.51
N LEU A 22 5.05 33.04 -10.95
CA LEU A 22 4.20 33.16 -12.16
C LEU A 22 4.62 32.59 -13.55
N CYS A 23 3.52 32.19 -14.23
CA CYS A 23 3.30 31.84 -15.65
C CYS A 23 3.65 30.39 -16.04
N GLY A 24 2.77 29.56 -16.57
CA GLY A 24 1.46 29.78 -17.19
C GLY A 24 1.41 28.97 -18.49
N SER A 25 0.35 28.16 -18.69
CA SER A 25 -0.30 27.92 -19.99
C SER A 25 -1.33 26.80 -19.85
N ALA A 26 -2.59 27.20 -19.93
CA ALA A 26 -3.70 26.32 -20.23
C ALA A 26 -3.74 26.12 -21.76
N THR A 27 -3.73 24.87 -22.22
CA THR A 27 -4.06 24.54 -23.60
C THR A 27 -5.56 24.33 -23.72
N ALA A 28 -6.20 25.24 -24.46
CA ALA A 28 -7.54 25.07 -24.99
C ALA A 28 -7.50 24.02 -26.11
N ALA A 29 -8.35 22.99 -26.03
CA ALA A 29 -8.62 22.09 -27.14
C ALA A 29 -9.97 22.49 -27.76
N ALA A 30 -9.92 22.83 -29.04
CA ALA A 30 -11.08 23.21 -29.84
C ALA A 30 -11.96 21.98 -30.12
N PHE A 31 -13.26 22.12 -29.84
CA PHE A 31 -14.30 21.22 -30.28
C PHE A 31 -14.58 21.47 -31.78
N SER A 32 -14.38 20.46 -32.62
CA SER A 32 -14.96 20.45 -33.97
C SER A 32 -16.34 19.79 -33.92
N ALA A 33 -17.37 20.60 -34.07
CA ALA A 33 -18.73 20.15 -34.37
C ALA A 33 -18.76 19.63 -35.82
N GLY A 34 -19.15 18.36 -35.99
CA GLY A 34 -19.31 17.72 -37.28
C GLY A 34 -20.61 16.93 -37.33
N GLY A 35 -21.61 17.52 -38.00
CA GLY A 35 -22.60 16.85 -38.84
C GLY A 35 -23.38 15.66 -38.25
N ALA A 36 -24.61 15.94 -37.83
CA ALA A 36 -25.65 14.94 -37.70
C ALA A 36 -26.00 14.35 -39.08
N GLU A 37 -25.86 13.03 -39.23
CA GLU A 37 -26.59 12.26 -40.23
C GLU A 37 -27.42 11.18 -39.54
N ASN A 38 -28.73 11.24 -39.81
CA ASN A 38 -29.75 10.31 -39.39
C ASN A 38 -29.42 8.87 -39.78
N LYS A 39 -28.96 8.07 -38.81
CA LYS A 39 -29.10 6.60 -38.83
C LYS A 39 -29.99 6.15 -37.69
N MET A 40 -31.26 6.51 -37.79
CA MET A 40 -32.33 5.83 -37.07
C MET A 40 -32.65 4.54 -37.85
N MET A 41 -31.75 3.55 -37.77
CA MET A 41 -31.97 2.21 -38.30
C MET A 41 -31.91 1.19 -37.17
N ARG A 42 -33.06 0.54 -36.92
CA ARG A 42 -33.23 -0.79 -36.32
C ARG A 42 -32.24 -1.14 -35.19
N TYR A 43 -32.57 -0.76 -33.96
CA TYR A 43 -31.90 -1.32 -32.76
C TYR A 43 -32.86 -1.93 -31.74
N ASN A 44 -34.17 -1.99 -32.04
CA ASN A 44 -35.16 -2.59 -31.13
C ASN A 44 -35.30 -4.12 -31.26
N GLU A 45 -34.71 -4.78 -32.26
CA GLU A 45 -34.77 -6.25 -32.40
C GLU A 45 -33.60 -6.99 -31.72
N GLN A 46 -32.56 -6.29 -31.22
CA GLN A 46 -31.44 -6.94 -30.51
C GLN A 46 -31.62 -6.98 -28.99
N ILE A 47 -32.53 -6.19 -28.42
CA ILE A 47 -32.79 -6.19 -26.97
C ILE A 47 -33.66 -7.40 -26.55
N GLU A 48 -34.43 -7.98 -27.48
CA GLU A 48 -35.23 -9.19 -27.21
C GLU A 48 -34.50 -10.51 -27.50
N ARG A 49 -33.29 -10.47 -28.10
CA ARG A 49 -32.52 -11.70 -28.40
C ARG A 49 -31.72 -12.25 -27.22
N ALA A 50 -31.78 -11.61 -26.05
CA ALA A 50 -31.10 -12.05 -24.82
C ALA A 50 -32.06 -12.56 -23.72
N LEU A 51 -33.36 -12.68 -23.99
CA LEU A 51 -34.35 -13.06 -22.96
C LEU A 51 -35.37 -14.13 -23.38
N SER A 52 -35.21 -14.78 -24.54
CA SER A 52 -36.03 -15.96 -24.92
C SER A 52 -35.22 -17.25 -25.03
N GLY A 53 -34.31 -17.48 -24.08
CA GLY A 53 -33.72 -18.78 -23.82
C GLY A 53 -34.23 -19.28 -22.48
N SER A 54 -35.21 -20.18 -22.53
CA SER A 54 -35.62 -21.11 -21.46
C SER A 54 -34.64 -21.18 -20.28
N GLY A 55 -35.01 -20.65 -19.11
CA GLY A 55 -34.76 -21.16 -17.75
C GLY A 55 -33.35 -21.58 -17.26
N ASP A 56 -32.39 -21.76 -18.14
CA ASP A 56 -31.16 -22.49 -17.94
C ASP A 56 -30.04 -21.62 -18.48
N ALA A 57 -29.12 -21.26 -17.57
CA ALA A 57 -27.81 -20.64 -17.82
C ALA A 57 -27.75 -19.67 -19.01
N SER A 58 -27.74 -18.36 -18.70
CA SER A 58 -27.26 -17.29 -19.58
C SER A 58 -26.23 -17.81 -20.58
N SER A 59 -26.58 -17.85 -21.87
CA SER A 59 -25.72 -18.38 -22.94
C SER A 59 -24.42 -17.59 -22.95
N PHE A 60 -23.42 -18.13 -22.28
CA PHE A 60 -22.11 -17.51 -22.27
C PHE A 60 -21.58 -17.57 -23.70
N ASP A 61 -21.02 -16.46 -24.17
CA ASP A 61 -20.33 -16.37 -25.45
C ASP A 61 -19.39 -17.58 -25.63
N ASP A 62 -19.73 -18.51 -26.53
CA ASP A 62 -19.05 -19.80 -26.70
C ASP A 62 -17.56 -19.57 -27.01
N ASP A 63 -17.24 -18.45 -27.65
CA ASP A 63 -15.87 -18.06 -28.00
C ASP A 63 -14.97 -17.82 -26.79
N PHE A 64 -15.54 -17.37 -25.66
CA PHE A 64 -14.77 -17.15 -24.44
C PHE A 64 -14.18 -18.45 -23.88
N TRP A 65 -14.88 -19.57 -24.10
CA TRP A 65 -14.52 -20.90 -23.58
C TRP A 65 -13.77 -21.78 -24.59
N ASN A 66 -13.46 -21.28 -25.78
CA ASN A 66 -12.76 -22.06 -26.81
C ASN A 66 -11.40 -22.60 -26.32
N TYR A 67 -10.74 -21.92 -25.38
CA TYR A 67 -9.52 -22.43 -24.75
C TYR A 67 -9.70 -23.79 -24.04
N ALA A 68 -10.93 -24.11 -23.62
CA ALA A 68 -11.25 -25.38 -22.99
C ALA A 68 -11.33 -26.51 -24.03
N GLN A 69 -11.70 -26.26 -25.28
CA GLN A 69 -11.84 -27.33 -26.28
C GLN A 69 -10.47 -27.90 -26.70
N ASP A 70 -9.49 -27.03 -26.96
CA ASP A 70 -8.17 -27.45 -27.49
C ASP A 70 -7.21 -27.96 -26.42
N ARG A 71 -7.45 -27.66 -25.13
CA ARG A 71 -6.55 -28.01 -24.00
C ARG A 71 -7.24 -28.65 -22.81
N SER A 72 -8.49 -29.13 -22.96
CA SER A 72 -9.29 -29.66 -21.84
C SER A 72 -8.62 -30.80 -21.08
N MET A 73 -7.58 -31.45 -21.60
CA MET A 73 -6.96 -32.61 -20.94
C MET A 73 -5.47 -32.44 -20.57
N ASP A 74 -4.88 -31.26 -20.76
CA ASP A 74 -3.45 -31.06 -20.51
C ASP A 74 -3.14 -30.77 -19.02
N VAL A 75 -4.10 -30.18 -18.29
CA VAL A 75 -3.90 -29.73 -16.91
C VAL A 75 -5.00 -30.23 -16.00
N GLU A 76 -4.62 -31.13 -15.09
CA GLU A 76 -5.50 -31.63 -14.03
C GLU A 76 -5.67 -30.55 -12.93
N TRP A 77 -6.78 -29.82 -12.98
CA TRP A 77 -7.07 -28.69 -12.08
C TRP A 77 -7.45 -29.10 -10.65
N ASN A 78 -7.81 -30.36 -10.42
CA ASN A 78 -8.16 -30.88 -9.08
C ASN A 78 -7.10 -30.57 -8.01
N ASN A 79 -5.84 -30.51 -8.42
CA ASN A 79 -4.72 -30.26 -7.53
C ASN A 79 -4.32 -28.77 -7.39
N TYR A 80 -5.05 -27.87 -8.03
CA TYR A 80 -4.76 -26.44 -8.07
C TYR A 80 -5.74 -25.63 -7.22
N SER A 81 -5.30 -24.45 -6.82
CA SER A 81 -6.17 -23.45 -6.20
C SER A 81 -5.81 -22.04 -6.61
N ILE A 82 -6.80 -21.18 -6.55
CA ILE A 82 -6.68 -19.77 -6.88
C ILE A 82 -7.09 -18.93 -5.67
N ASN A 83 -6.33 -17.87 -5.41
CA ASN A 83 -6.64 -16.90 -4.37
C ASN A 83 -6.72 -15.49 -5.00
N PRO A 84 -7.93 -14.99 -5.31
CA PRO A 84 -8.12 -13.63 -5.78
C PRO A 84 -7.72 -12.66 -4.68
N LYS A 85 -6.74 -11.77 -4.89
CA LYS A 85 -6.25 -10.86 -3.84
C LYS A 85 -7.01 -9.54 -3.80
N SER A 86 -7.16 -8.90 -4.96
CA SER A 86 -7.79 -7.58 -5.04
C SER A 86 -8.08 -7.19 -6.49
N CYS A 87 -9.11 -6.36 -6.69
CA CYS A 87 -9.34 -5.65 -7.95
C CYS A 87 -8.51 -4.35 -7.93
N MET A 88 -7.66 -4.10 -8.92
CA MET A 88 -6.85 -2.89 -8.98
C MET A 88 -6.80 -2.27 -10.36
N ILE A 89 -6.46 -0.98 -10.41
CA ILE A 89 -6.19 -0.27 -11.64
C ILE A 89 -4.68 -0.36 -11.91
N PHE A 90 -4.29 -1.04 -12.99
CA PHE A 90 -2.89 -1.22 -13.39
C PHE A 90 -2.71 -0.85 -14.86
N LYS A 91 -1.80 0.10 -15.14
CA LYS A 91 -1.57 0.64 -16.51
C LYS A 91 -2.88 1.10 -17.19
N ASN A 92 -3.72 1.84 -16.47
CA ASN A 92 -5.04 2.30 -16.92
C ASN A 92 -6.02 1.18 -17.32
N LYS A 93 -5.78 -0.05 -16.87
CA LYS A 93 -6.70 -1.18 -17.05
C LYS A 93 -7.21 -1.66 -15.70
N HIS A 94 -8.46 -2.07 -15.66
CA HIS A 94 -9.06 -2.71 -14.49
C HIS A 94 -8.75 -4.19 -14.51
N VAL A 95 -7.98 -4.66 -13.51
CA VAL A 95 -7.51 -6.04 -13.46
C VAL A 95 -7.73 -6.63 -12.08
N ILE A 96 -7.98 -7.93 -12.02
CA ILE A 96 -7.97 -8.69 -10.78
C ILE A 96 -6.60 -9.34 -10.63
N ALA A 97 -5.94 -9.06 -9.51
CA ALA A 97 -4.73 -9.76 -9.12
C ALA A 97 -5.09 -11.02 -8.34
N PHE A 98 -4.45 -12.14 -8.67
CA PHE A 98 -4.67 -13.42 -8.02
C PHE A 98 -3.36 -14.18 -7.87
N GLU A 99 -3.34 -15.11 -6.93
CA GLU A 99 -2.25 -16.07 -6.75
C GLU A 99 -2.74 -17.45 -7.18
N LEU A 100 -1.96 -18.12 -8.02
CA LEU A 100 -2.21 -19.51 -8.40
C LEU A 100 -1.32 -20.42 -7.55
N TYR A 101 -1.88 -21.53 -7.10
CA TYR A 101 -1.20 -22.53 -6.30
C TYR A 101 -1.25 -23.86 -7.05
N GLY A 102 -0.06 -24.39 -7.34
CA GLY A 102 0.10 -25.65 -8.05
C GLY A 102 -0.14 -26.89 -7.20
N LYS A 103 0.14 -28.05 -7.80
CA LYS A 103 -0.11 -29.39 -7.26
C LYS A 103 0.29 -29.54 -5.77
N GLY A 104 -0.65 -30.04 -4.96
CA GLY A 104 -0.44 -30.31 -3.52
C GLY A 104 -0.61 -29.11 -2.59
N ASN A 105 -1.05 -27.95 -3.12
CA ASN A 105 -1.27 -26.73 -2.34
C ASN A 105 -2.71 -26.21 -2.44
N ASN A 106 -3.68 -27.13 -2.45
CA ASN A 106 -5.11 -26.87 -2.60
C ASN A 106 -5.78 -26.06 -1.45
N LYS A 107 -5.00 -25.65 -0.44
CA LYS A 107 -5.43 -24.79 0.67
C LYS A 107 -4.73 -23.44 0.71
N CYS A 108 -4.02 -23.08 -0.37
CA CYS A 108 -3.26 -21.85 -0.49
C CYS A 108 -2.23 -21.62 0.64
N ALA A 109 -1.75 -22.69 1.28
CA ALA A 109 -1.03 -22.61 2.55
C ALA A 109 0.50 -22.59 2.43
N LYS A 110 1.09 -23.23 1.40
CA LYS A 110 2.55 -23.40 1.31
C LYS A 110 3.20 -22.48 0.27
N ARG A 111 3.25 -22.93 -0.99
CA ARG A 111 4.00 -22.28 -2.07
C ARG A 111 3.04 -21.90 -3.18
N LYS A 112 2.84 -20.59 -3.36
CA LYS A 112 2.23 -20.07 -4.58
C LYS A 112 3.18 -20.28 -5.75
N GLU A 113 2.61 -20.51 -6.93
CA GLU A 113 3.36 -20.59 -8.18
C GLU A 113 3.88 -19.19 -8.54
N ASP A 114 2.97 -18.25 -8.76
CA ASP A 114 3.26 -16.83 -8.89
C ASP A 114 2.00 -15.99 -8.62
N THR A 115 2.15 -14.67 -8.69
CA THR A 115 1.06 -13.71 -8.72
C THR A 115 0.82 -13.27 -10.16
N TYR A 116 -0.43 -13.31 -10.58
CA TYR A 116 -0.86 -12.97 -11.93
C TYR A 116 -1.94 -11.89 -11.88
N VAL A 117 -2.21 -11.29 -13.03
CA VAL A 117 -3.34 -10.39 -13.25
C VAL A 117 -4.14 -10.84 -14.47
N MET A 118 -5.45 -10.60 -14.43
CA MET A 118 -6.38 -10.86 -15.51
C MET A 118 -7.36 -9.69 -15.60
N ASP A 119 -7.91 -9.44 -16.79
CA ASP A 119 -8.94 -8.40 -16.97
C ASP A 119 -10.13 -8.66 -16.02
N VAL A 120 -10.66 -7.59 -15.43
CA VAL A 120 -11.75 -7.68 -14.44
C VAL A 120 -13.00 -8.36 -15.02
N GLY A 121 -13.33 -8.09 -16.29
CA GLY A 121 -14.51 -8.63 -16.95
C GLY A 121 -14.36 -10.12 -17.20
N GLN A 122 -13.20 -10.52 -17.74
CA GLN A 122 -12.89 -11.92 -17.99
C GLN A 122 -12.85 -12.73 -16.68
N PHE A 123 -12.19 -12.20 -15.64
CA PHE A 123 -12.11 -12.89 -14.36
C PHE A 123 -13.48 -13.01 -13.68
N ALA A 124 -14.29 -11.96 -13.71
CA ALA A 124 -15.65 -12.00 -13.15
C ALA A 124 -16.54 -13.01 -13.90
N ARG A 125 -16.44 -13.07 -15.24
CA ARG A 125 -17.13 -14.08 -16.07
C ARG A 125 -16.77 -15.49 -15.63
N ALA A 126 -15.47 -15.78 -15.55
CA ALA A 126 -14.95 -17.08 -15.16
C ALA A 126 -15.32 -17.46 -13.72
N TYR A 127 -15.31 -16.48 -12.81
CA TYR A 127 -15.68 -16.66 -11.41
C TYR A 127 -17.15 -17.01 -11.23
N VAL A 128 -18.06 -16.29 -11.89
CA VAL A 128 -19.50 -16.54 -11.80
C VAL A 128 -19.85 -17.90 -12.41
N ALA A 129 -19.26 -18.25 -13.56
CA ALA A 129 -19.45 -19.57 -14.17
C ALA A 129 -18.99 -20.71 -13.24
N GLN A 130 -17.82 -20.58 -12.61
CA GLN A 130 -17.36 -21.55 -11.61
C GLN A 130 -18.32 -21.64 -10.42
N LYS A 131 -18.80 -20.50 -9.91
CA LYS A 131 -19.73 -20.48 -8.76
C LYS A 131 -21.09 -21.10 -9.08
N GLN A 132 -21.58 -20.96 -10.31
CA GLN A 132 -22.81 -21.63 -10.74
C GLN A 132 -22.65 -23.15 -10.69
N ILE A 133 -21.50 -23.69 -11.14
CA ILE A 133 -21.17 -25.12 -11.03
C ILE A 133 -21.05 -25.54 -9.56
N ASP A 134 -20.26 -24.80 -8.76
CA ASP A 134 -20.06 -25.10 -7.34
C ASP A 134 -21.39 -25.16 -6.56
N TYR A 135 -22.29 -24.22 -6.80
CA TYR A 135 -23.59 -24.18 -6.12
C TYR A 135 -24.51 -25.30 -6.60
N LYS A 136 -24.50 -25.64 -7.90
CA LYS A 136 -25.26 -26.77 -8.43
C LYS A 136 -24.87 -28.09 -7.74
N PHE A 137 -23.58 -28.30 -7.51
CA PHE A 137 -23.06 -29.45 -6.76
C PHE A 137 -23.41 -29.48 -5.28
N GLN A 138 -23.84 -28.34 -4.73
CA GLN A 138 -24.37 -28.22 -3.37
C GLN A 138 -25.90 -28.27 -3.32
N GLY A 139 -26.57 -28.57 -4.45
CA GLY A 139 -28.03 -28.55 -4.56
C GLY A 139 -28.64 -27.14 -4.55
N GLY A 140 -27.82 -26.11 -4.74
CA GLY A 140 -28.22 -24.71 -4.73
C GLY A 140 -28.15 -24.04 -6.11
N ASN A 141 -28.60 -22.79 -6.16
CA ASN A 141 -28.42 -21.92 -7.32
C ASN A 141 -27.67 -20.65 -6.88
N TYR A 142 -26.56 -20.34 -7.56
CA TYR A 142 -25.80 -19.12 -7.29
C TYR A 142 -26.58 -17.86 -7.69
N GLY A 143 -27.54 -18.00 -8.61
CA GLY A 143 -28.26 -16.90 -9.26
C GLY A 143 -27.58 -16.43 -10.54
N ASN A 144 -28.28 -15.55 -11.27
CA ASN A 144 -27.74 -14.85 -12.42
C ASN A 144 -27.54 -13.37 -12.05
N PRO A 145 -26.30 -12.96 -11.70
CA PRO A 145 -26.07 -11.58 -11.31
C PRO A 145 -26.31 -10.66 -12.52
N GLY A 146 -27.20 -9.68 -12.35
CA GLY A 146 -27.53 -8.71 -13.41
C GLY A 146 -26.31 -7.90 -13.86
N SER A 147 -25.28 -7.81 -13.02
CA SER A 147 -24.03 -7.12 -13.38
C SER A 147 -23.19 -7.85 -14.42
N MET A 148 -23.54 -9.09 -14.78
CA MET A 148 -22.90 -9.81 -15.88
C MET A 148 -23.09 -9.10 -17.23
N ASN A 149 -24.18 -8.34 -17.38
CA ASN A 149 -24.43 -7.54 -18.58
C ASN A 149 -23.50 -6.33 -18.71
N TYR A 150 -22.76 -6.00 -17.65
CA TYR A 150 -21.82 -4.86 -17.62
C TYR A 150 -20.36 -5.32 -17.54
N LEU A 151 -20.05 -6.58 -17.83
CA LEU A 151 -18.65 -7.02 -17.99
C LEU A 151 -18.00 -6.34 -19.20
N ASP A 152 -18.81 -6.14 -20.24
CA ASP A 152 -18.48 -5.37 -21.43
C ASP A 152 -19.13 -3.98 -21.37
N CYS A 153 -18.78 -3.12 -22.33
CA CYS A 153 -19.29 -1.74 -22.37
C CYS A 153 -20.73 -1.75 -22.88
N THR A 154 -21.69 -1.54 -21.97
CA THR A 154 -23.13 -1.68 -22.29
C THR A 154 -23.85 -0.35 -22.11
N ALA A 155 -24.67 0.02 -23.09
CA ALA A 155 -25.44 1.26 -23.06
C ALA A 155 -26.56 1.20 -22.00
N VAL A 156 -26.74 2.29 -21.26
CA VAL A 156 -27.77 2.46 -20.23
C VAL A 156 -28.35 3.87 -20.35
N VAL A 157 -29.68 3.98 -20.29
CA VAL A 157 -30.37 5.27 -20.28
C VAL A 157 -30.60 5.72 -18.83
N TYR A 158 -30.16 6.94 -18.50
CA TYR A 158 -30.36 7.55 -17.19
C TYR A 158 -30.73 9.02 -17.36
N ASN A 159 -31.91 9.42 -16.87
CA ASN A 159 -32.48 10.76 -17.04
C ASN A 159 -32.46 11.24 -18.51
N ASP A 160 -32.94 10.40 -19.43
CA ASP A 160 -33.00 10.67 -20.87
C ASP A 160 -31.63 10.91 -21.56
N VAL A 161 -30.52 10.62 -20.87
CA VAL A 161 -29.16 10.69 -21.41
C VAL A 161 -28.59 9.28 -21.50
N TYR A 162 -27.92 8.98 -22.62
CA TYR A 162 -27.20 7.73 -22.81
C TYR A 162 -25.86 7.77 -22.11
N TYR A 163 -25.63 6.77 -21.25
CA TYR A 163 -24.34 6.45 -20.67
C TYR A 163 -23.94 5.04 -21.07
N TYR A 164 -22.68 4.70 -20.89
CA TYR A 164 -22.21 3.32 -21.00
C TYR A 164 -21.71 2.86 -19.64
N ALA A 165 -22.06 1.64 -19.23
CA ALA A 165 -21.65 1.07 -17.96
C ALA A 165 -20.67 -0.09 -18.19
N LYS A 166 -19.62 -0.14 -17.37
CA LYS A 166 -18.67 -1.26 -17.35
C LYS A 166 -18.15 -1.55 -15.95
N LEU A 167 -17.98 -2.82 -15.62
CA LEU A 167 -17.40 -3.30 -14.38
C LEU A 167 -15.92 -2.91 -14.30
N GLY A 168 -15.52 -2.37 -13.15
CA GLY A 168 -14.17 -1.93 -12.88
C GLY A 168 -13.75 -2.14 -11.43
N CYS A 169 -12.57 -1.64 -11.13
CA CYS A 169 -11.94 -1.71 -9.81
C CYS A 169 -11.94 -0.36 -9.11
N THR A 170 -12.30 -0.33 -7.83
CA THR A 170 -12.14 0.84 -6.96
C THR A 170 -10.69 1.02 -6.52
N GLN A 171 -10.33 2.23 -6.09
CA GLN A 171 -9.01 2.52 -5.51
C GLN A 171 -8.74 1.73 -4.21
N GLN A 172 -9.80 1.23 -3.56
CA GLN A 172 -9.73 0.48 -2.30
C GLN A 172 -9.60 -1.03 -2.50
N GLY A 173 -9.69 -1.53 -3.73
CA GLY A 173 -9.50 -2.95 -4.00
C GLY A 173 -10.76 -3.76 -4.29
N GLY A 174 -11.91 -3.09 -4.36
CA GLY A 174 -13.22 -3.71 -4.59
C GLY A 174 -13.71 -3.55 -6.02
N LEU A 175 -14.82 -4.20 -6.34
CA LEU A 175 -15.52 -4.07 -7.62
C LEU A 175 -16.52 -2.91 -7.58
N LYS A 176 -16.65 -2.19 -8.70
CA LYS A 176 -17.63 -1.13 -8.87
C LYS A 176 -18.00 -0.98 -10.35
N LEU A 177 -19.26 -0.68 -10.64
CA LEU A 177 -19.69 -0.25 -11.97
C LEU A 177 -19.34 1.23 -12.20
N TYR A 178 -18.68 1.50 -13.31
CA TYR A 178 -18.34 2.85 -13.76
C TYR A 178 -19.24 3.24 -14.92
N ALA A 179 -19.65 4.50 -14.94
CA ALA A 179 -20.34 5.12 -16.07
C ALA A 179 -19.31 5.79 -16.99
N TYR A 180 -19.58 5.77 -18.28
CA TYR A 180 -18.77 6.33 -19.36
C TYR A 180 -19.66 7.09 -20.33
N THR A 181 -19.07 8.05 -21.05
CA THR A 181 -19.80 8.85 -22.06
C THR A 181 -19.63 8.31 -23.49
N ASP A 182 -18.76 7.33 -23.69
CA ASP A 182 -18.43 6.73 -24.98
C ASP A 182 -18.69 5.22 -25.01
N ASP A 183 -18.98 4.70 -26.20
CA ASP A 183 -19.29 3.29 -26.49
C ASP A 183 -18.10 2.34 -26.29
N ARG A 184 -16.89 2.88 -26.16
CA ARG A 184 -15.67 2.12 -25.87
C ARG A 184 -15.29 2.13 -24.39
N CYS A 185 -16.06 2.82 -23.54
CA CYS A 185 -15.80 2.96 -22.12
C CYS A 185 -14.37 3.48 -21.82
N THR A 186 -13.96 4.54 -22.51
CA THR A 186 -12.64 5.17 -22.35
C THR A 186 -12.70 6.47 -21.56
N VAL A 187 -13.82 7.19 -21.61
CA VAL A 187 -14.05 8.48 -20.95
C VAL A 187 -15.03 8.29 -19.79
N ALA A 188 -14.47 8.14 -18.60
CA ALA A 188 -15.26 7.94 -17.38
C ALA A 188 -16.11 9.18 -17.05
N SER A 189 -17.38 8.95 -16.73
CA SER A 189 -18.31 9.94 -16.21
C SER A 189 -18.31 9.92 -14.68
N ASN A 190 -18.41 11.10 -14.07
CA ASN A 190 -18.61 11.22 -12.62
C ASN A 190 -20.08 11.02 -12.20
N THR A 191 -21.00 10.87 -13.16
CA THR A 191 -22.42 10.64 -12.88
C THR A 191 -22.62 9.29 -12.22
N ASN A 192 -23.23 9.29 -11.03
CA ASN A 192 -23.68 8.07 -10.39
C ASN A 192 -25.05 7.67 -10.95
N ILE A 193 -25.05 6.74 -11.91
CA ILE A 193 -26.26 6.21 -12.56
C ILE A 193 -27.05 5.22 -11.69
N GLY A 194 -26.70 5.05 -10.41
CA GLY A 194 -27.46 4.23 -9.46
C GLY A 194 -27.35 2.72 -9.68
N LEU A 195 -26.45 2.26 -10.55
CA LEU A 195 -26.26 0.83 -10.80
C LEU A 195 -25.54 0.17 -9.62
N TYR A 196 -26.07 -0.97 -9.19
CA TYR A 196 -25.50 -1.79 -8.12
C TYR A 196 -24.73 -2.97 -8.71
N ASN A 197 -23.54 -3.24 -8.17
CA ASN A 197 -22.78 -4.45 -8.50
C ASN A 197 -23.19 -5.60 -7.57
N ASP A 198 -23.85 -6.61 -8.12
CA ASP A 198 -24.26 -7.82 -7.41
C ASP A 198 -23.25 -8.98 -7.51
N ILE A 199 -22.20 -8.85 -8.33
CA ILE A 199 -21.11 -9.84 -8.40
C ILE A 199 -20.26 -9.76 -7.12
N LYS A 200 -20.27 -10.86 -6.35
CA LYS A 200 -19.55 -10.99 -5.07
C LYS A 200 -18.32 -11.90 -5.22
N ILE A 201 -17.23 -11.33 -5.72
CA ILE A 201 -15.92 -12.01 -5.72
C ILE A 201 -15.36 -12.01 -4.31
N GLN A 202 -15.06 -13.20 -3.78
CA GLN A 202 -14.45 -13.35 -2.47
C GLN A 202 -12.93 -13.15 -2.56
N PHE A 203 -12.48 -11.93 -2.25
CA PHE A 203 -11.05 -11.63 -2.18
C PHE A 203 -10.41 -12.18 -0.91
N ASN A 204 -9.15 -12.61 -1.03
CA ASN A 204 -8.32 -13.25 -0.01
C ASN A 204 -8.83 -14.60 0.48
N THR A 205 -9.82 -15.18 -0.19
CA THR A 205 -10.30 -16.54 0.08
C THR A 205 -9.66 -17.51 -0.90
N CYS A 206 -9.09 -18.60 -0.37
CA CYS A 206 -8.60 -19.69 -1.21
C CYS A 206 -9.78 -20.44 -1.83
N GLN A 207 -9.74 -20.65 -3.14
CA GLN A 207 -10.76 -21.39 -3.87
C GLN A 207 -10.09 -22.55 -4.62
N SER A 208 -10.62 -23.76 -4.42
CA SER A 208 -10.24 -24.91 -5.24
C SER A 208 -10.65 -24.64 -6.68
N CYS A 209 -9.79 -25.06 -7.63
CA CYS A 209 -10.10 -24.90 -9.04
C CYS A 209 -11.24 -25.83 -9.49
N VAL A 210 -11.37 -26.99 -8.85
CA VAL A 210 -12.44 -27.96 -9.07
C VAL A 210 -13.18 -28.14 -7.76
N SER A 211 -14.52 -28.13 -7.82
CA SER A 211 -15.40 -28.47 -6.71
C SER A 211 -16.04 -29.83 -6.97
N TRP A 212 -16.32 -30.59 -5.92
CA TRP A 212 -16.89 -31.92 -6.01
C TRP A 212 -18.33 -31.92 -5.47
N PRO A 213 -19.24 -32.75 -6.02
CA PRO A 213 -20.58 -32.95 -5.47
C PRO A 213 -20.52 -33.29 -3.97
N THR A 214 -21.44 -32.71 -3.19
CA THR A 214 -21.62 -33.12 -1.79
C THR A 214 -22.49 -34.37 -1.72
N ASP A 215 -22.20 -35.26 -0.77
CA ASP A 215 -22.98 -36.47 -0.53
C ASP A 215 -24.49 -36.17 -0.46
N GLY A 216 -25.29 -36.84 -1.30
CA GLY A 216 -26.74 -36.71 -1.32
C GLY A 216 -27.31 -35.74 -2.37
N VAL A 217 -26.48 -35.11 -3.20
CA VAL A 217 -26.95 -34.43 -4.42
C VAL A 217 -26.93 -35.44 -5.56
N ASP A 218 -28.11 -35.74 -6.12
CA ASP A 218 -28.29 -36.65 -7.25
C ASP A 218 -27.81 -35.95 -8.52
N VAL A 219 -26.49 -35.97 -8.72
CA VAL A 219 -25.87 -35.59 -9.99
C VAL A 219 -25.70 -36.89 -10.74
N ASP A 220 -26.11 -36.96 -12.02
CA ASP A 220 -25.83 -38.10 -12.90
C ASP A 220 -24.32 -38.24 -13.10
N THR A 221 -23.62 -38.79 -12.10
CA THR A 221 -22.21 -39.13 -12.15
C THR A 221 -22.12 -40.47 -12.87
N ASP A 222 -21.91 -40.41 -14.17
CA ASP A 222 -21.43 -41.58 -14.90
C ASP A 222 -20.02 -41.95 -14.43
N ASP A 223 -19.56 -43.16 -14.77
CA ASP A 223 -18.24 -43.67 -14.37
C ASP A 223 -17.07 -42.78 -14.87
N ASN A 224 -17.34 -41.85 -15.78
CA ASN A 224 -16.36 -40.96 -16.39
C ASN A 224 -16.37 -39.53 -15.82
N PHE A 225 -17.37 -39.16 -15.02
CA PHE A 225 -17.53 -37.82 -14.50
C PHE A 225 -16.27 -37.35 -13.78
N ASP A 226 -15.72 -38.17 -12.88
CA ASP A 226 -14.52 -37.84 -12.11
C ASP A 226 -13.31 -37.58 -13.01
N SER A 227 -13.17 -38.36 -14.08
CA SER A 227 -12.06 -38.26 -15.02
C SER A 227 -12.11 -36.99 -15.85
N TYR A 228 -13.29 -36.51 -16.26
CA TYR A 228 -13.42 -35.29 -17.05
C TYR A 228 -13.48 -34.05 -16.18
N HIS A 229 -14.20 -34.11 -15.07
CA HIS A 229 -14.43 -32.97 -14.18
C HIS A 229 -13.15 -32.48 -13.49
N ALA A 230 -12.20 -33.39 -13.24
CA ALA A 230 -10.87 -33.02 -12.74
C ALA A 230 -10.11 -32.02 -13.64
N TYR A 231 -10.49 -31.91 -14.91
CA TYR A 231 -9.92 -30.98 -15.88
C TYR A 231 -10.86 -29.83 -16.29
N ASP A 232 -12.12 -29.82 -15.85
CA ASP A 232 -13.05 -28.72 -16.13
C ASP A 232 -13.05 -27.69 -15.00
N SER A 233 -12.11 -26.74 -15.06
CA SER A 233 -12.13 -25.55 -14.22
C SER A 233 -12.38 -24.30 -15.06
N LYS A 234 -13.57 -23.72 -14.96
CA LYS A 234 -13.90 -22.46 -15.64
C LYS A 234 -13.02 -21.33 -15.14
N LEU A 235 -12.85 -21.21 -13.82
CA LEU A 235 -12.05 -20.13 -13.22
C LEU A 235 -10.55 -20.32 -13.44
N CYS A 236 -9.99 -21.49 -13.13
CA CYS A 236 -8.55 -21.68 -13.24
C CYS A 236 -8.08 -21.90 -14.68
N GLY A 237 -8.91 -22.52 -15.53
CA GLY A 237 -8.65 -22.60 -16.96
C GLY A 237 -8.57 -21.21 -17.59
N ALA A 238 -9.57 -20.35 -17.33
CA ALA A 238 -9.54 -18.97 -17.84
C ALA A 238 -8.36 -18.18 -17.26
N ALA A 239 -8.08 -18.36 -15.96
CA ALA A 239 -6.93 -17.72 -15.33
C ALA A 239 -5.60 -18.20 -15.92
N ALA A 240 -5.48 -19.45 -16.35
CA ALA A 240 -4.26 -19.98 -16.94
C ALA A 240 -4.04 -19.51 -18.37
N GLU A 241 -5.11 -19.34 -19.15
CA GLU A 241 -5.04 -18.85 -20.52
C GLU A 241 -4.83 -17.33 -20.57
N TYR A 242 -5.59 -16.57 -19.78
CA TYR A 242 -5.60 -15.10 -19.84
C TYR A 242 -4.68 -14.43 -18.80
N LYS A 243 -3.91 -15.19 -18.00
CA LYS A 243 -2.98 -14.59 -17.02
C LYS A 243 -1.90 -13.75 -17.69
N GLN A 244 -1.60 -12.63 -17.03
CA GLN A 244 -0.40 -11.84 -17.28
C GLN A 244 0.45 -11.83 -16.01
N GLY A 245 1.77 -12.00 -16.15
CA GLY A 245 2.69 -11.99 -15.02
C GLY A 245 2.67 -10.68 -14.23
N CYS A 246 2.51 -10.76 -12.90
CA CYS A 246 2.52 -9.58 -12.03
C CYS A 246 3.95 -9.25 -11.57
N GLY A 247 4.68 -8.50 -12.40
CA GLY A 247 6.04 -8.04 -12.04
C GLY A 247 6.08 -7.10 -10.81
N TRP A 248 7.29 -6.67 -10.42
CA TRP A 248 7.51 -5.88 -9.19
C TRP A 248 6.62 -4.63 -9.06
N ARG A 249 6.39 -3.89 -10.16
CA ARG A 249 5.51 -2.70 -10.14
C ARG A 249 4.05 -3.07 -9.86
N CYS A 250 3.57 -4.17 -10.45
CA CYS A 250 2.24 -4.71 -10.21
C CYS A 250 2.09 -5.13 -8.74
N MET A 251 3.07 -5.87 -8.19
CA MET A 251 3.10 -6.26 -6.78
C MET A 251 3.11 -5.06 -5.82
N LYS A 252 3.78 -3.96 -6.18
CA LYS A 252 3.78 -2.73 -5.39
C LYS A 252 2.39 -2.08 -5.37
N THR A 253 1.68 -2.07 -6.50
CA THR A 253 0.29 -1.58 -6.58
C THR A 253 -0.64 -2.48 -5.77
N LEU A 254 -0.54 -3.80 -5.92
CA LEU A 254 -1.32 -4.76 -5.17
C LEU A 254 -1.15 -4.57 -3.65
N LYS A 255 0.08 -4.40 -3.16
CA LYS A 255 0.35 -4.11 -1.74
C LYS A 255 -0.28 -2.81 -1.26
N LYS A 256 -0.29 -1.75 -2.09
CA LYS A 256 -0.93 -0.48 -1.75
C LYS A 256 -2.44 -0.63 -1.60
N VAL A 257 -3.07 -1.31 -2.56
CA VAL A 257 -4.52 -1.52 -2.60
C VAL A 257 -4.96 -2.48 -1.48
N GLY A 258 -4.27 -3.60 -1.30
CA GLY A 258 -4.54 -4.55 -0.22
C GLY A 258 -4.33 -3.95 1.18
N SER A 259 -3.42 -2.99 1.34
CA SER A 259 -3.25 -2.24 2.60
C SER A 259 -4.38 -1.26 2.89
N ALA A 260 -5.15 -0.84 1.87
CA ALA A 260 -6.30 0.03 2.06
C ALA A 260 -7.53 -0.73 2.56
N SER A 261 -7.65 -2.02 2.19
CA SER A 261 -8.75 -2.90 2.60
C SER A 261 -8.47 -3.69 3.89
N SER A 262 -7.20 -3.96 4.22
CA SER A 262 -6.83 -4.67 5.44
C SER A 262 -6.70 -3.72 6.62
N ASN A 263 -7.74 -3.66 7.45
CA ASN A 263 -7.77 -3.27 8.87
C ASN A 263 -6.52 -2.53 9.41
N TYR A 264 -6.73 -1.28 9.83
CA TYR A 264 -5.77 -0.33 10.41
C TYR A 264 -4.87 -0.85 11.55
N ASN A 265 -5.09 -2.06 12.05
CA ASN A 265 -4.37 -2.63 13.18
C ASN A 265 -2.98 -3.23 12.81
N PHE A 266 -2.73 -3.65 11.57
CA PHE A 266 -1.43 -4.28 11.23
C PHE A 266 -0.29 -3.28 10.95
N ARG A 267 -0.59 -1.98 10.81
CA ARG A 267 0.44 -0.92 10.62
C ARG A 267 1.14 -0.47 11.90
N ARG A 268 0.75 -0.97 13.08
CA ARG A 268 1.44 -0.71 14.35
C ARG A 268 2.63 -1.64 14.60
N SER A 269 3.07 -2.46 13.65
CA SER A 269 4.32 -3.22 13.84
C SER A 269 5.53 -2.43 13.37
N TRP A 270 6.63 -2.47 14.13
CA TRP A 270 7.92 -1.88 13.75
C TRP A 270 8.57 -2.70 12.63
N ASN A 271 8.99 -2.04 11.55
CA ASN A 271 9.73 -2.70 10.47
C ASN A 271 11.11 -3.16 10.96
N GLY A 272 11.70 -4.17 10.32
CA GLY A 272 13.04 -4.67 10.67
C GLY A 272 14.11 -3.57 10.71
N PHE A 273 14.10 -2.67 9.71
CA PHE A 273 14.98 -1.50 9.68
C PHE A 273 14.72 -0.53 10.84
N GLU A 274 13.46 -0.28 11.20
CA GLU A 274 13.13 0.60 12.32
C GLU A 274 13.60 0.00 13.65
N LYS A 275 13.47 -1.32 13.83
CA LYS A 275 14.00 -2.03 15.01
C LYS A 275 15.53 -1.89 15.10
N PHE A 276 16.23 -2.05 13.97
CA PHE A 276 17.68 -1.85 13.91
C PHE A 276 18.08 -0.43 14.31
N CYS A 277 17.42 0.60 13.76
CA CYS A 277 17.74 1.97 14.13
C CYS A 277 17.36 2.30 15.58
N LEU A 278 16.23 1.80 16.09
CA LEU A 278 15.88 1.94 17.51
C LEU A 278 16.99 1.38 18.41
N PHE A 279 17.52 0.20 18.08
CA PHE A 279 18.65 -0.40 18.79
C PHE A 279 19.92 0.46 18.67
N PHE A 280 20.27 0.89 17.46
CA PHE A 280 21.46 1.72 17.26
C PHE A 280 21.40 3.04 18.04
N TRP A 281 20.26 3.73 17.99
CA TRP A 281 20.09 5.02 18.67
C TRP A 281 20.00 4.89 20.19
N THR A 282 19.45 3.81 20.73
CA THR A 282 19.47 3.58 22.19
C THR A 282 20.90 3.32 22.69
N PHE A 283 21.69 2.54 21.94
CA PHE A 283 23.11 2.36 22.23
C PHE A 283 23.88 3.68 22.16
N ALA A 284 23.59 4.53 21.17
CA ALA A 284 24.19 5.86 21.06
C ALA A 284 23.86 6.74 22.28
N THR A 285 22.63 6.70 22.79
CA THR A 285 22.25 7.43 24.01
C THR A 285 23.06 6.96 25.22
N VAL A 286 23.18 5.64 25.43
CA VAL A 286 23.94 5.06 26.55
C VAL A 286 25.42 5.43 26.44
N ALA A 287 26.01 5.30 25.26
CA ALA A 287 27.39 5.70 25.01
C ALA A 287 27.62 7.21 25.28
N SER A 288 26.68 8.06 24.88
CA SER A 288 26.75 9.50 25.11
C SER A 288 26.68 9.85 26.60
N VAL A 289 25.78 9.22 27.35
CA VAL A 289 25.71 9.37 28.82
C VAL A 289 27.02 8.93 29.47
N TRP A 290 27.58 7.80 29.06
CA TRP A 290 28.87 7.32 29.57
C TRP A 290 30.01 8.33 29.33
N VAL A 291 30.09 8.90 28.12
CA VAL A 291 31.09 9.92 27.78
C VAL A 291 30.92 11.17 28.64
N VAL A 292 29.69 11.66 28.83
CA VAL A 292 29.40 12.81 29.69
C VAL A 292 29.79 12.53 31.15
N LEU A 293 29.47 11.35 31.68
CA LEU A 293 29.86 10.95 33.03
C LEU A 293 31.38 10.84 33.19
N LYS A 294 32.07 10.27 32.21
CA LYS A 294 33.53 10.19 32.20
C LYS A 294 34.16 11.58 32.21
N GLN A 295 33.65 12.50 31.41
CA GLN A 295 34.17 13.86 31.34
C GLN A 295 33.87 14.69 32.59
N ARG A 296 32.74 14.46 33.25
CA ARG A 296 32.45 15.07 34.56
C ARG A 296 33.42 14.62 35.64
N ARG A 297 33.88 13.36 35.63
CA ARG A 297 34.89 12.88 36.60
C ARG A 297 36.24 13.58 36.45
N THR A 298 36.52 14.17 35.29
CA THR A 298 37.77 14.88 35.00
C THR A 298 37.67 16.40 35.20
N MET A 299 36.50 16.94 35.58
CA MET A 299 36.34 18.38 35.85
C MET A 299 36.81 18.75 37.25
N THR A 300 37.42 19.93 37.36
CA THR A 300 37.86 20.53 38.62
C THR A 300 36.66 21.05 39.43
N GLN A 301 36.81 21.21 40.75
CA GLN A 301 35.71 21.61 41.64
C GLN A 301 35.13 23.00 41.29
N GLU A 302 35.92 23.88 40.70
CA GLU A 302 35.49 25.24 40.32
C GLU A 302 34.41 25.23 39.22
N ASP A 303 34.59 24.38 38.20
CA ASP A 303 33.60 24.23 37.12
C ASP A 303 32.28 23.64 37.63
N ALA A 304 32.33 22.79 38.66
CA ALA A 304 31.15 22.21 39.28
C ALA A 304 30.28 23.25 39.99
N ILE A 305 30.89 24.31 40.54
CA ILE A 305 30.17 25.41 41.22
C ILE A 305 29.46 26.29 40.18
N VAL A 306 30.09 26.56 39.04
CA VAL A 306 29.45 27.33 37.94
C VAL A 306 28.26 26.58 37.37
N GLU A 307 28.36 25.26 37.24
CA GLU A 307 27.23 24.43 36.79
C GLU A 307 26.07 24.45 37.80
N GLU A 308 26.38 24.40 39.10
CA GLU A 308 25.37 24.48 40.16
C GLU A 308 24.69 25.87 40.21
N ALA A 309 25.44 26.94 39.96
CA ALA A 309 24.89 28.28 39.81
C ALA A 309 23.95 28.38 38.59
N ALA A 310 24.36 27.81 37.44
CA ALA A 310 23.54 27.79 36.24
C ALA A 310 22.25 26.96 36.43
N MET A 311 22.33 25.82 37.11
CA MET A 311 21.17 24.98 37.43
C MET A 311 20.19 25.67 38.40
N ASN A 312 20.73 26.35 39.42
CA ASN A 312 19.91 27.14 40.34
C ASN A 312 19.22 28.32 39.64
N GLY A 313 19.83 28.90 38.60
CA GLY A 313 19.21 29.94 37.77
C GLY A 313 17.94 29.49 37.04
N VAL A 314 17.82 28.18 36.73
CA VAL A 314 16.61 27.58 36.13
C VAL A 314 15.64 27.06 37.21
N GLY A 315 15.96 27.25 38.50
CA GLY A 315 15.16 26.75 39.63
C GLY A 315 15.30 25.23 39.87
N LEU A 316 16.27 24.57 39.22
CA LEU A 316 16.47 23.13 39.31
C LEU A 316 17.51 22.77 40.38
N LYS A 317 17.04 22.38 41.58
CA LYS A 317 17.93 21.80 42.61
C LYS A 317 18.49 20.44 42.15
N LYS A 318 19.75 20.11 42.50
CA LYS A 318 20.42 18.82 42.18
C LYS A 318 19.54 17.58 42.42
N ARG A 319 18.73 17.59 43.47
CA ARG A 319 17.80 16.47 43.81
C ARG A 319 16.75 16.16 42.74
N HIS A 320 16.40 17.10 41.86
CA HIS A 320 15.36 16.91 40.84
C HIS A 320 15.90 16.32 39.53
N VAL A 321 17.22 16.38 39.30
CA VAL A 321 17.83 15.89 38.06
C VAL A 321 17.65 14.39 37.90
N PHE A 322 17.83 13.64 38.98
CA PHE A 322 17.73 12.18 38.94
C PHE A 322 16.29 11.70 38.64
N PRO A 323 15.24 12.19 39.34
CA PRO A 323 13.85 11.88 38.98
C PRO A 323 13.47 12.27 37.55
N LEU A 324 13.93 13.43 37.06
CA LEU A 324 13.64 13.87 35.69
C LEU A 324 14.26 12.95 34.63
N ALA A 325 15.51 12.55 34.82
CA ALA A 325 16.18 11.61 33.92
C ALA A 325 15.46 10.25 33.89
N LEU A 326 15.07 9.74 35.06
CA LEU A 326 14.36 8.46 35.18
C LEU A 326 12.95 8.54 34.55
N GLY A 327 12.25 9.65 34.75
CA GLY A 327 10.96 9.93 34.12
C GLY A 327 11.02 9.96 32.59
N MET A 328 12.07 10.58 32.02
CA MET A 328 12.30 10.60 30.57
C MET A 328 12.57 9.20 30.00
N ILE A 329 13.34 8.37 30.71
CA ILE A 329 13.59 6.97 30.31
C ILE A 329 12.29 6.16 30.33
N PHE A 330 11.51 6.29 31.41
CA PHE A 330 10.22 5.62 31.53
C PHE A 330 9.25 6.04 30.40
N PHE A 331 9.18 7.34 30.10
CA PHE A 331 8.32 7.86 29.03
C PHE A 331 8.74 7.34 27.64
N MET A 332 10.05 7.21 27.37
CA MET A 332 10.55 6.59 26.14
C MET A 332 10.13 5.12 26.02
N LEU A 333 10.26 4.33 27.10
CA LEU A 333 9.84 2.93 27.13
C LEU A 333 8.32 2.79 26.89
N LEU A 334 7.51 3.65 27.51
CA LEU A 334 6.06 3.68 27.31
C LEU A 334 5.70 4.02 25.86
N ALA A 335 6.36 5.01 25.25
CA ALA A 335 6.14 5.36 23.84
C ALA A 335 6.47 4.21 22.88
N VAL A 336 7.52 3.44 23.16
CA VAL A 336 7.87 2.22 22.41
C VAL A 336 6.78 1.17 22.56
N PHE A 337 6.28 0.95 23.78
CA PHE A 337 5.24 -0.04 24.09
C PHE A 337 3.90 0.28 23.40
N MET A 338 3.49 1.55 23.40
CA MET A 338 2.29 2.04 22.70
C MET A 338 2.43 2.07 21.17
N VAL A 339 3.62 1.74 20.65
CA VAL A 339 4.00 1.85 19.22
C VAL A 339 3.72 3.23 18.64
N TRP A 340 4.01 4.28 19.41
CA TRP A 340 3.88 5.66 18.96
C TRP A 340 5.11 6.09 18.16
N LYS A 341 5.27 5.50 16.97
CA LYS A 341 6.49 5.64 16.15
C LYS A 341 6.99 7.07 16.06
N ARG A 342 6.10 8.02 15.72
CA ARG A 342 6.48 9.43 15.55
C ARG A 342 7.02 10.05 16.85
N MET A 343 6.37 9.81 17.99
CA MET A 343 6.80 10.36 19.27
C MET A 343 8.09 9.71 19.76
N THR A 344 8.22 8.38 19.61
CA THR A 344 9.46 7.66 19.95
C THR A 344 10.67 8.22 19.20
N TRP A 345 10.52 8.50 17.91
CA TRP A 345 11.60 9.08 17.10
C TRP A 345 12.00 10.48 17.57
N ILE A 346 11.03 11.34 17.85
CA ILE A 346 11.29 12.71 18.34
C ILE A 346 12.04 12.66 19.68
N LEU A 347 11.61 11.80 20.61
CA LEU A 347 12.23 11.67 21.92
C LEU A 347 13.66 11.13 21.84
N ILE A 348 13.89 10.08 21.05
CA ILE A 348 15.22 9.45 20.91
C ILE A 348 16.20 10.41 20.23
N ILE A 349 15.79 11.04 19.13
CA ILE A 349 16.66 11.99 18.40
C ILE A 349 16.91 13.23 19.25
N GLY A 350 15.86 13.79 19.87
CA GLY A 350 15.98 14.97 20.73
C GLY A 350 16.92 14.73 21.91
N THR A 351 16.82 13.57 22.56
CA THR A 351 17.72 13.21 23.68
C THR A 351 19.17 13.06 23.23
N ASN A 352 19.42 12.41 22.08
CA ASN A 352 20.77 12.27 21.55
C ASN A 352 21.39 13.62 21.14
N VAL A 353 20.61 14.49 20.47
CA VAL A 353 21.06 15.84 20.10
C VAL A 353 21.35 16.68 21.34
N GLY A 354 20.50 16.61 22.37
CA GLY A 354 20.71 17.32 23.63
C GLY A 354 21.96 16.85 24.37
N LEU A 355 22.18 15.53 24.49
CA LEU A 355 23.38 14.97 25.09
C LEU A 355 24.65 15.34 24.31
N PHE A 356 24.59 15.32 22.98
CA PHE A 356 25.71 15.71 22.14
C PHE A 356 26.05 17.20 22.28
N ALA A 357 25.04 18.08 22.28
CA ALA A 357 25.23 19.50 22.51
C ALA A 357 25.86 19.78 23.89
N HIS A 358 25.38 19.10 24.93
CA HIS A 358 25.95 19.18 26.27
C HIS A 358 27.41 18.70 26.32
N PHE A 359 27.73 17.59 25.65
CA PHE A 359 29.10 17.11 25.53
C PHE A 359 30.03 18.12 24.84
N VAL A 360 29.59 18.73 23.72
CA VAL A 360 30.37 19.76 23.01
C VAL A 360 30.59 20.99 23.91
N TYR A 361 29.57 21.39 24.68
CA TYR A 361 29.67 22.47 25.66
C TYR A 361 30.75 22.17 26.73
N LEU A 362 30.70 21.00 27.37
CA LEU A 362 31.70 20.59 28.37
C LEU A 362 33.11 20.53 27.78
N ARG A 363 33.25 20.05 26.53
CA ARG A 363 34.55 19.95 25.85
C ARG A 363 35.16 21.32 25.50
N ARG A 364 34.34 22.30 25.11
CA ARG A 364 34.82 23.66 24.86
C ARG A 364 35.32 24.32 26.14
N LYS A 365 34.59 24.16 27.24
CA LYS A 365 35.00 24.67 28.56
C LYS A 365 36.31 24.07 29.04
N ALA A 366 36.47 22.74 28.95
CA ALA A 366 37.71 22.07 29.33
C ALA A 366 38.95 22.56 28.54
N LYS A 367 38.78 22.91 27.25
CA LYS A 367 39.88 23.48 26.44
C LYS A 367 40.26 24.90 26.86
N MET A 368 39.29 25.72 27.25
CA MET A 368 39.54 27.09 27.71
C MET A 368 40.26 27.11 29.07
N GLY A 369 39.91 26.20 29.98
CA GLY A 369 40.61 26.06 31.26
C GLY A 369 42.07 25.59 31.13
N GLY A 370 42.39 24.82 30.09
CA GLY A 370 43.76 24.35 29.83
C GLY A 370 44.68 25.35 29.11
N GLN A 371 44.13 26.43 28.54
CA GLN A 371 44.90 27.49 27.86
C GLN A 371 45.10 28.75 28.71
N GLY A 372 44.51 28.83 29.91
CA GLY A 372 44.67 29.92 30.87
C GLY A 372 45.75 29.65 31.94
N GLY A 373 46.77 28.87 31.59
CA GLY A 373 48.00 28.84 32.38
C GLY A 373 48.76 30.14 32.14
N GLU A 374 48.79 30.97 33.17
CA GLU A 374 49.39 32.31 33.29
C GLU A 374 48.42 33.48 33.11
N GLU A 375 48.31 34.22 34.22
CA GLU A 375 47.65 35.53 34.39
C GLU A 375 46.20 35.53 34.90
N TYR A 376 46.00 34.87 36.06
CA TYR A 376 45.10 35.45 37.06
C TYR A 376 45.70 36.77 37.53
N VAL A 377 45.29 37.87 36.90
CA VAL A 377 45.43 39.22 37.45
C VAL A 377 44.71 39.25 38.80
N LYS A 378 45.49 39.20 39.88
CA LYS A 378 45.08 39.56 41.25
C LYS A 378 44.87 41.08 41.31
N ASP A 379 43.84 41.62 40.66
CA ASP A 379 43.43 43.01 40.91
C ASP A 379 41.93 43.06 41.16
N ALA A 380 41.56 42.73 42.39
CA ALA A 380 40.43 43.34 43.08
C ALA A 380 40.64 43.13 44.58
N GLY A 381 41.64 43.84 45.12
CA GLY A 381 41.61 44.23 46.52
C GLY A 381 40.36 45.07 46.75
N LEU A 382 39.31 44.41 47.23
CA LEU A 382 38.15 45.07 47.82
C LEU A 382 38.52 45.32 49.29
N GLU A 383 39.34 46.35 49.54
CA GLU A 383 39.45 46.95 50.86
C GLU A 383 38.14 47.68 51.14
N ILE A 384 37.29 47.07 51.97
CA ILE A 384 36.16 47.74 52.60
C ILE A 384 36.70 48.38 53.88
N SER A 385 36.78 49.71 53.86
CA SER A 385 36.83 50.57 55.05
C SER A 385 35.47 50.64 55.74
#